data_AF-A0A1F4PRA3-F1
#
_entry.id   AF-A0A1F4PRA3-F1
#
_cell.length_a   1.000
_cell.length_b   1.000
_cell.length_c   1.000
_cell.angle_alpha   90.00
_cell.angle_beta   90.00
_cell.angle_gamma   90.00
#
_symmetry.space_group_name_H-M   'P 1'
#
loop_
_entity.id
_entity.type
_entity.pdbx_description
1 polymer ?
#
loop_
_entity_poly.entity_id
_entity_poly.type
_entity_poly.pdbx_seq_one_letter_code
_entity_poly.pdbx_strand_id
1 'polypeptide(L)' 'MSKKANIKVQVTSNIDRALRQLKKKIEREGIVRDMKRVVYFESPTQKKRKRLIRAIKQNLMLLASRGELLIKR' A
#
# COMPACT_ATOMS: atom_id res chain seq x y z
N MET A 1 17.27 4.21 2.47
CA MET A 1 17.32 4.07 0.99
C MET A 1 15.99 4.53 0.41
N SER A 2 16.00 5.48 -0.52
CA SER A 2 14.78 5.94 -1.20
C SER A 2 14.21 4.80 -2.04
N LYS A 3 12.98 4.37 -1.75
CA LYS A 3 12.33 3.29 -2.49
C LYS A 3 11.98 3.83 -3.88
N LYS A 4 12.75 3.42 -4.91
CA LYS A 4 12.47 3.80 -6.30
C LYS A 4 11.23 3.03 -6.76
N ALA A 5 10.10 3.73 -6.92
CA ALA A 5 8.86 3.09 -7.33
C ALA A 5 8.88 2.74 -8.82
N ASN A 6 8.55 1.50 -9.17
CA ASN A 6 8.54 1.00 -10.54
C ASN A 6 7.17 1.24 -11.21
N ILE A 7 6.92 2.49 -11.61
CA ILE A 7 5.60 2.94 -12.14
C ILE A 7 5.56 3.04 -13.68
N LYS A 8 6.54 2.50 -14.40
CA LYS A 8 6.57 2.60 -15.86
C LYS A 8 5.54 1.65 -16.48
N VAL A 9 4.76 2.13 -17.44
CA VAL A 9 3.85 1.34 -18.27
C VAL A 9 4.16 1.65 -19.73
N GLN A 10 4.35 0.61 -20.55
CA GLN A 10 4.53 0.76 -21.99
C GLN A 10 3.17 0.90 -22.66
N VAL A 11 3.03 1.86 -23.57
CA VAL A 11 1.81 2.08 -24.34
C VAL A 11 1.99 1.42 -25.70
N THR A 12 1.29 0.33 -25.96
CA THR A 12 1.38 -0.40 -27.24
C THR A 12 0.24 -0.07 -28.19
N SER A 13 -1.03 -0.06 -27.74
CA SER A 13 -2.17 0.15 -28.65
C SER A 13 -3.31 0.99 -28.10
N ASN A 14 -3.68 0.82 -26.83
CA ASN A 14 -4.81 1.53 -26.22
C ASN A 14 -4.36 2.37 -25.01
N ILE A 15 -4.45 3.69 -25.17
CA ILE A 15 -4.01 4.69 -24.19
C ILE A 15 -4.82 4.57 -22.88
N ASP A 16 -6.14 4.41 -22.96
CA ASP A 16 -7.00 4.27 -21.78
C ASP A 16 -6.65 3.06 -20.94
N ARG A 17 -6.32 1.94 -21.60
CA ARG A 17 -5.86 0.73 -20.91
C ARG A 17 -4.53 0.98 -20.20
N ALA A 18 -3.60 1.67 -20.84
CA ALA A 18 -2.32 2.02 -20.23
C ALA A 18 -2.50 2.95 -19.02
N LEU A 19 -3.39 3.94 -19.10
CA LEU A 19 -3.73 4.83 -17.97
C LEU A 19 -4.35 4.06 -16.79
N ARG A 20 -5.26 3.11 -17.06
CA ARG A 20 -5.84 2.24 -16.01
C ARG A 20 -4.77 1.36 -15.36
N GLN A 21 -3.84 0.81 -16.14
CA GLN A 21 -2.72 0.03 -15.60
C GLN A 21 -1.79 0.89 -14.76
N LEU A 22 -1.49 2.12 -15.21
CA LEU A 22 -0.67 3.07 -14.49
C LEU A 22 -1.28 3.41 -13.12
N LYS A 23 -2.58 3.73 -13.10
CA LYS A 23 -3.32 3.97 -11.85
C LYS A 23 -3.21 2.78 -10.88
N LYS A 24 -3.45 1.56 -11.37
CA LYS A 24 -3.31 0.34 -10.56
C LYS A 24 -1.89 0.12 -10.03
N LYS A 25 -0.85 0.42 -10.83
CA LYS A 25 0.55 0.35 -10.37
C LYS A 25 0.84 1.38 -9.28
N ILE A 26 0.38 2.62 -9.42
CA ILE A 26 0.51 3.68 -8.40
C ILE A 26 -0.13 3.26 -7.09
N GLU A 27 -1.35 2.71 -7.15
CA GLU A 27 -2.09 2.24 -5.97
C GLU A 27 -1.39 1.06 -5.29
N ARG A 28 -0.86 0.11 -6.08
CA ARG A 28 -0.13 -1.06 -5.58
C ARG A 28 1.19 -0.69 -4.91
N GLU A 29 1.94 0.24 -5.49
CA GLU A 29 3.18 0.76 -4.88
C GLU A 29 2.89 1.61 -3.64
N GLY A 30 1.68 2.17 -3.53
CA GLY A 30 1.24 2.91 -2.35
C GLY A 30 1.83 4.32 -2.24
N ILE A 31 2.28 4.88 -3.35
CA ILE A 31 3.06 6.14 -3.38
C ILE A 31 2.29 7.31 -2.77
N VAL A 32 1.02 7.47 -3.14
CA VAL A 32 0.16 8.54 -2.60
C VAL A 32 0.01 8.41 -1.08
N ARG A 33 -0.05 7.17 -0.57
CA ARG A 33 -0.12 6.90 0.88
C ARG A 33 1.18 7.27 1.57
N ASP A 34 2.32 7.01 0.94
CA ASP A 34 3.64 7.33 1.50
C ASP A 34 3.91 8.84 1.45
N MET A 35 3.53 9.53 0.37
CA MET A 35 3.57 10.99 0.29
C MET A 35 2.79 11.62 1.45
N LYS A 36 1.54 11.19 1.67
CA LYS A 36 0.68 11.69 2.76
C LYS A 36 1.26 11.45 4.17
N ARG A 37 2.09 10.41 4.35
CA ARG A 37 2.72 10.11 5.64
C ARG A 37 3.89 11.03 5.99
N VAL A 38 4.45 11.73 5.01
CA VAL A 38 5.65 12.56 5.17
C VAL A 38 5.32 14.06 5.20
N VAL A 39 4.07 14.44 4.87
CA VAL A 39 3.63 15.85 4.84
C VAL A 39 3.86 16.59 6.16
N TYR A 40 3.75 15.90 7.30
CA TYR A 40 3.92 16.48 8.62
C TYR A 40 4.85 15.62 9.48
N PHE A 41 5.48 16.26 10.46
CA PHE A 41 6.29 15.56 11.45
C PHE A 41 5.41 14.64 12.31
N GLU A 42 5.83 13.40 12.44
CA GLU A 42 5.20 12.41 13.33
C GLU A 42 6.25 11.90 14.31
N SER A 43 5.92 11.93 15.60
CA SER A 43 6.79 11.42 16.65
C SER A 43 7.17 9.95 16.38
N PRO A 44 8.43 9.53 16.65
CA PRO A 44 8.88 8.17 16.37
C PRO A 44 8.01 7.10 17.05
N THR A 45 7.50 7.38 18.24
CA THR A 45 6.60 6.47 18.98
C THR A 45 5.25 6.32 18.28
N GLN A 46 4.67 7.42 17.79
CA GLN A 46 3.43 7.41 17.03
C GLN A 46 3.60 6.64 15.71
N LYS A 47 4.72 6.86 15.02
CA LYS A 47 5.08 6.15 13.79
C LYS A 47 5.20 4.63 14.01
N LYS A 48 5.87 4.21 15.09
CA LYS A 48 6.00 2.79 15.49
C LYS A 48 4.62 2.17 15.77
N ARG A 49 3.78 2.84 16.58
CA ARG A 49 2.43 2.36 16.92
C ARG A 49 1.54 2.22 15.69
N LYS A 50 1.53 3.22 14.79
CA LYS A 50 0.77 3.15 13.53
C LYS A 50 1.27 2.04 12.60
N ARG A 51 2.58 1.77 12.56
CA ARG A 51 3.14 0.66 11.78
C ARG A 51 2.63 -0.68 12.30
N LEU A 52 2.64 -0.89 13.62
CA LEU A 52 2.15 -2.12 14.25
C LEU A 52 0.65 -2.34 13.95
N ILE A 53 -0.19 -1.33 14.20
CA ILE A 53 -1.64 -1.43 13.96
C ILE A 53 -1.95 -1.74 12.49
N ARG A 54 -1.23 -1.12 11.54
CA ARG A 54 -1.40 -1.41 10.11
C ARG A 54 -1.02 -2.84 9.76
N ALA A 55 0.07 -3.36 10.33
CA ALA A 55 0.51 -4.74 10.09
C ALA A 55 -0.53 -5.75 10.62
N ILE A 56 -1.02 -5.53 11.84
CA ILE A 56 -2.10 -6.35 12.44
C ILE A 56 -3.34 -6.32 11.54
N LYS A 57 -3.81 -5.12 11.16
CA LYS A 57 -4.99 -4.96 10.29
C LYS A 57 -4.81 -5.69 8.94
N GLN A 58 -3.63 -5.58 8.33
CA GLN A 58 -3.36 -6.22 7.04
C GLN A 58 -3.33 -7.75 7.17
N ASN A 59 -2.78 -8.28 8.27
CA ASN A 59 -2.80 -9.70 8.56
C ASN A 59 -4.23 -10.20 8.79
N LEU A 60 -5.04 -9.48 9.57
CA LEU A 60 -6.45 -9.81 9.78
C LEU A 60 -7.26 -9.81 8.47
N MET A 61 -7.04 -8.82 7.60
CA MET A 61 -7.67 -8.80 6.27
C MET A 61 -7.25 -9.99 5.40
N LEU A 62 -5.98 -10.41 5.47
CA LEU A 62 -5.48 -11.59 4.76
C LEU A 62 -6.16 -12.87 5.27
N LEU A 63 -6.21 -13.06 6.59
CA LEU A 63 -6.84 -14.22 7.22
C LEU A 63 -8.34 -14.29 6.90
N ALA A 64 -9.03 -13.15 6.94
CA ALA A 64 -10.43 -13.05 6.54
C ALA A 64 -10.62 -13.44 5.06
N SER A 65 -9.74 -12.96 4.17
CA SER A 65 -9.78 -13.33 2.74
C SER A 65 -9.49 -14.82 2.51
N ARG A 66 -8.74 -15.46 3.40
CA ARG A 66 -8.43 -16.90 3.36
C ARG A 66 -9.50 -17.78 4.01
N GLY A 67 -10.49 -17.19 4.71
CA GLY A 67 -11.46 -17.95 5.50
C GLY A 67 -10.86 -18.54 6.80
N GLU A 68 -9.63 -18.18 7.15
CA GLU A 68 -8.88 -18.69 8.30
C GLU A 68 -9.03 -17.76 9.52
N LEU A 69 -10.21 -17.15 9.70
CA LEU A 69 -10.53 -16.42 10.93
C LEU A 69 -10.76 -17.43 12.08
N LEU A 70 -9.71 -18.17 12.40
CA LEU A 70 -9.63 -18.92 13.64
C LEU A 70 -9.31 -17.91 14.74
N ILE A 71 -10.38 -17.45 15.37
CA ILE A 71 -10.34 -16.91 16.72
C ILE A 71 -9.81 -18.05 17.60
N LYS A 72 -8.49 -18.14 17.76
CA LYS A 72 -7.95 -18.83 18.93
C LYS A 72 -8.31 -17.94 20.12
N ARG A 73 -9.30 -18.42 20.87
CA ARG A 73 -9.51 -18.05 22.27
C ARG A 73 -8.19 -18.10 23.03
#